data_AF-A0A3C0ABB7-F1
#
_entry.id   AF-A0A3C0ABB7-F1
#
_cell.length_a   1.000
_cell.length_b   1.000
_cell.length_c   1.000
_cell.angle_alpha   90.00
_cell.angle_beta   90.00
_cell.angle_gamma   90.00
#
_symmetry.space_group_name_H-M   'P 1'
#
loop_
_entity.id
_entity.type
_entity.pdbx_description
1 polymer ?
#
loop_
_entity_poly.entity_id
_entity_poly.type
_entity_poly.pdbx_seq_one_letter_code
_entity_poly.pdbx_strand_id
1 'polypeptide(L)'
;MSASASHRSVLHYLYNHNPFYVISAVLMLFAVRSAYGTIEIGSINCWIMMGVLAGYTLLLAGIGVLIVRWGKVWEDARSILLLLLLLFLGVSVSMDDLFSRITPDQGMMLMIGGFLFSALVSEAILWGTGIRLGARYRIPYHLFLALFYFAPWWCSPEMHPRPAAELEWTL
;
A
#
# COMPACT_ATOMS: atom_id res chain seq x y z
N MET A 1 -33.22 34.95 20.25
CA MET A 1 -32.47 33.83 20.87
C MET A 1 -32.30 32.73 19.83
N SER A 2 -31.17 32.65 19.10
CA SER A 2 -30.81 31.46 18.32
C SER A 2 -29.42 31.60 17.69
N ALA A 3 -28.49 30.71 18.05
CA ALA A 3 -27.46 30.10 17.18
C ALA A 3 -26.37 29.44 18.05
N SER A 4 -26.57 28.18 18.45
CA SER A 4 -25.51 27.35 19.06
C SER A 4 -25.76 25.86 18.78
N ALA A 5 -25.81 25.50 17.49
CA ALA A 5 -25.96 24.09 17.07
C ALA A 5 -24.91 23.63 16.05
N SER A 6 -24.13 24.54 15.45
CA SER A 6 -23.20 24.21 14.35
C SER A 6 -21.84 23.63 14.79
N HIS A 7 -21.34 23.98 15.99
CA HIS A 7 -20.00 23.55 16.41
C HIS A 7 -19.93 22.07 16.82
N ARG A 8 -21.04 21.50 17.29
CA ARG A 8 -21.08 20.11 17.75
C ARG A 8 -21.07 19.12 16.58
N SER A 9 -21.61 19.48 15.41
CA SER A 9 -21.61 18.58 14.24
C SER A 9 -20.24 18.51 13.57
N VAL A 10 -19.53 19.62 13.43
CA VAL A 10 -18.21 19.66 12.77
C VAL A 10 -17.15 18.93 13.60
N LEU A 11 -17.12 19.14 14.92
CA LEU A 11 -16.20 18.43 15.81
C LEU A 11 -16.51 16.94 15.88
N HIS A 12 -17.78 16.55 15.92
CA HIS A 12 -18.17 15.13 15.92
C HIS A 12 -17.90 14.46 14.56
N TYR A 13 -18.03 15.20 13.46
CA TYR A 13 -17.67 14.75 12.12
C TYR A 13 -16.15 14.57 11.97
N LEU A 14 -15.35 15.56 12.39
CA LEU A 14 -13.88 15.45 12.41
C LEU A 14 -13.39 14.32 13.32
N TYR A 15 -14.10 14.06 14.42
CA TYR A 15 -13.75 12.98 15.35
C TYR A 15 -14.15 11.59 14.82
N ASN A 16 -15.24 11.48 14.05
CA ASN A 16 -15.71 10.21 13.46
C ASN A 16 -15.16 9.91 12.05
N HIS A 17 -14.62 10.91 11.35
CA HIS A 17 -14.06 10.80 9.99
C HIS A 17 -12.63 11.32 9.94
N ASN A 18 -11.85 11.07 10.98
CA ASN A 18 -10.59 11.71 11.29
C ASN A 18 -9.63 11.77 10.07
N PRO A 19 -9.53 12.89 9.34
CA PRO A 19 -8.75 12.94 8.10
C PRO A 19 -7.23 12.89 8.36
N PHE A 20 -6.78 12.93 9.63
CA PHE A 20 -5.37 13.00 9.98
C PHE A 20 -4.60 11.78 9.49
N TYR A 21 -5.21 10.59 9.37
CA TYR A 21 -4.52 9.44 8.76
C TYR A 21 -4.22 9.68 7.27
N VAL A 22 -5.16 10.23 6.50
CA VAL A 22 -4.94 10.55 5.08
C VAL A 22 -3.89 11.66 4.95
N ILE A 23 -4.01 12.71 5.75
CA ILE A 23 -3.05 13.82 5.76
C ILE A 23 -1.66 13.30 6.11
N SER A 24 -1.54 12.42 7.11
CA SER A 24 -0.26 11.81 7.47
C SER A 24 0.31 10.99 6.32
N ALA A 25 -0.52 10.24 5.58
CA ALA A 25 -0.06 9.45 4.44
C ALA A 25 0.41 10.35 3.29
N VAL A 26 -0.31 11.42 3.00
CA VAL A 26 0.09 12.39 1.97
C VAL A 26 1.38 13.11 2.36
N LEU A 27 1.50 13.56 3.61
CA LEU A 27 2.72 14.21 4.12
C LEU A 27 3.90 13.25 4.12
N MET A 28 3.69 11.99 4.48
CA MET A 28 4.68 10.92 4.37
C MET A 28 5.12 10.81 2.90
N LEU A 29 4.18 10.60 1.97
CA LEU A 29 4.48 10.41 0.55
C LEU A 29 5.23 11.61 -0.03
N PHE A 30 4.85 12.82 0.38
CA PHE A 30 5.56 14.04 0.04
C PHE A 30 6.97 14.08 0.63
N ALA A 31 7.13 13.72 1.90
CA ALA A 31 8.44 13.68 2.56
C ALA A 31 9.38 12.67 1.89
N VAL A 32 8.90 11.48 1.56
CA VAL A 32 9.65 10.48 0.77
C VAL A 32 9.99 11.05 -0.60
N ARG A 33 9.00 11.56 -1.34
CA ARG A 33 9.25 12.14 -2.67
C ARG A 33 10.25 13.31 -2.65
N SER A 34 10.25 14.12 -1.59
CA SER A 34 11.15 15.25 -1.39
C SER A 34 12.56 14.80 -0.98
N ALA A 35 12.65 13.87 -0.02
CA ALA A 35 13.91 13.31 0.45
C ALA A 35 14.64 12.54 -0.64
N TYR A 36 13.92 11.79 -1.48
CA TYR A 36 14.49 11.04 -2.59
C TYR A 36 14.49 11.80 -3.92
N GLY A 37 13.77 12.93 -4.01
CA GLY A 37 13.74 13.80 -5.20
C GLY A 37 14.89 14.80 -5.28
N THR A 38 15.64 14.98 -4.20
CA THR A 38 16.82 15.86 -4.11
C THR A 38 18.14 15.09 -4.18
N ILE A 39 18.09 13.75 -4.17
CA ILE A 39 19.25 12.88 -4.40
C ILE A 39 19.41 12.74 -5.91
N GLU A 40 20.64 12.95 -6.40
CA GLU A 40 21.01 13.12 -7.81
C GLU A 40 20.23 12.26 -8.82
N ILE A 41 19.91 12.90 -9.95
CA ILE A 41 19.31 12.32 -11.15
C ILE A 41 20.23 11.19 -11.64
N GLY A 42 19.99 9.96 -11.17
CA GLY A 42 20.77 8.78 -11.54
C GLY A 42 20.62 7.58 -10.62
N SER A 43 20.40 7.78 -9.31
CA SER A 43 20.28 6.67 -8.37
C SER A 43 19.35 6.99 -7.20
N ILE A 44 18.06 7.12 -7.49
CA ILE A 44 17.05 6.97 -6.43
C ILE A 44 17.23 5.56 -5.86
N ASN A 45 17.55 5.46 -4.57
CA ASN A 45 17.68 4.17 -3.92
C ASN A 45 16.29 3.62 -3.61
N CYS A 46 15.67 3.01 -4.63
CA CYS A 46 14.31 2.52 -4.58
C CYS A 46 14.10 1.43 -3.51
N TRP A 47 15.16 0.75 -3.07
CA TRP A 47 15.13 -0.15 -1.92
C TRP A 47 14.77 0.56 -0.62
N ILE A 48 15.37 1.72 -0.36
CA ILE A 48 15.10 2.48 0.86
C ILE A 48 13.69 3.09 0.79
N MET A 49 13.28 3.61 -0.37
CA MET A 49 11.92 4.10 -0.59
C MET A 49 10.86 3.02 -0.31
N MET A 50 11.04 1.83 -0.88
CA MET A 50 10.18 0.68 -0.63
C MET A 50 10.18 0.29 0.85
N GLY A 51 11.35 0.29 1.50
CA GLY A 51 11.47 0.01 2.93
C GLY A 51 10.72 1.01 3.81
N VAL A 52 10.79 2.31 3.50
CA VAL A 52 10.04 3.36 4.22
C VAL A 52 8.53 3.19 4.00
N LEU A 53 8.09 2.92 2.77
CA LEU A 53 6.68 2.66 2.48
C LEU A 53 6.16 1.41 3.22
N ALA A 54 6.93 0.32 3.21
CA ALA A 54 6.59 -0.90 3.94
C ALA A 54 6.51 -0.64 5.46
N GLY A 55 7.49 0.08 6.02
CA GLY A 55 7.51 0.45 7.44
C GLY A 55 6.32 1.32 7.83
N TYR A 56 5.99 2.32 7.02
CA TYR A 56 4.81 3.17 7.23
C TYR A 56 3.50 2.36 7.13
N THR A 57 3.42 1.41 6.20
CA THR A 57 2.28 0.50 6.06
C THR A 57 2.08 -0.35 7.32
N LEU A 58 3.15 -0.90 7.88
CA LEU A 58 3.09 -1.66 9.14
C LEU A 58 2.65 -0.79 10.31
N LEU A 59 3.15 0.45 10.38
CA LEU A 59 2.75 1.41 11.42
C LEU A 59 1.25 1.71 11.35
N LEU A 60 0.71 2.01 10.17
CA LEU A 60 -0.72 2.23 9.99
C LEU A 60 -1.56 0.98 10.25
N ALA A 61 -1.07 -0.20 9.86
CA ALA A 61 -1.73 -1.47 10.15
C ALA A 61 -1.85 -1.70 11.66
N GLY A 62 -0.77 -1.47 12.41
CA GLY A 62 -0.76 -1.56 13.87
C GLY A 62 -1.73 -0.57 14.52
N ILE A 63 -1.70 0.70 14.09
CA ILE A 63 -2.62 1.72 14.58
C ILE A 63 -4.08 1.35 14.27
N GLY A 64 -4.37 0.88 13.06
CA GLY A 64 -5.71 0.43 12.67
C GLY A 64 -6.24 -0.69 13.57
N VAL A 65 -5.40 -1.69 13.88
CA VAL A 65 -5.77 -2.78 14.80
C VAL A 65 -6.00 -2.25 16.23
N LEU A 66 -5.15 -1.35 16.73
CA LEU A 66 -5.31 -0.75 18.05
C LEU A 66 -6.59 0.09 18.16
N ILE A 67 -6.91 0.89 17.15
CA ILE A 67 -8.15 1.69 17.10
C ILE A 67 -9.39 0.78 17.13
N VAL A 68 -9.39 -0.31 16.36
CA VAL A 68 -10.52 -1.26 16.38
C VAL A 68 -10.64 -1.94 17.75
N ARG A 69 -9.53 -2.42 18.32
CA ARG A 69 -9.55 -3.18 19.57
C ARG A 69 -9.87 -2.33 20.80
N TRP A 70 -9.29 -1.14 20.90
CA TRP A 70 -9.38 -0.30 22.10
C TRP A 70 -10.30 0.91 21.90
N GLY A 71 -10.26 1.53 20.72
CA GLY A 71 -11.09 2.69 20.40
C GLY A 71 -12.54 2.33 20.04
N LYS A 72 -12.79 1.12 19.51
CA LYS A 72 -14.10 0.66 19.01
C LYS A 72 -14.73 1.61 17.96
N VAL A 73 -13.93 2.46 17.32
CA VAL A 73 -14.35 3.38 16.27
C VAL A 73 -14.14 2.71 14.91
N TRP A 74 -15.20 2.06 14.40
CA TRP A 74 -15.12 1.27 13.18
C TRP A 74 -15.08 2.13 11.90
N GLU A 75 -15.67 3.32 11.93
CA GLU A 75 -15.68 4.25 10.78
C GLU A 75 -14.27 4.72 10.42
N ASP A 76 -13.45 5.09 11.42
CA ASP A 76 -12.05 5.46 11.21
C ASP A 76 -11.20 4.27 10.76
N ALA A 77 -11.44 3.09 11.35
CA ALA A 77 -10.73 1.88 10.97
C ALA A 77 -10.96 1.50 9.51
N ARG A 78 -12.20 1.62 8.99
CA ARG A 78 -12.51 1.31 7.59
C ARG A 78 -11.65 2.14 6.63
N SER A 79 -11.53 3.44 6.87
CA SER A 79 -10.74 4.33 6.01
C SER A 79 -9.24 3.99 6.07
N ILE A 80 -8.72 3.62 7.24
CA ILE A 80 -7.34 3.14 7.40
C ILE A 80 -7.12 1.84 6.60
N LEU A 81 -8.05 0.89 6.63
CA LEU A 81 -7.95 -0.34 5.85
C LEU A 81 -7.90 -0.07 4.33
N LEU A 82 -8.69 0.89 3.85
CA LEU A 82 -8.63 1.31 2.45
C LEU A 82 -7.30 1.99 2.10
N LEU A 83 -6.75 2.81 3.00
CA LEU A 83 -5.42 3.38 2.83
C LEU A 83 -4.33 2.32 2.77
N LEU A 84 -4.43 1.25 3.55
CA LEU A 84 -3.46 0.15 3.51
C LEU A 84 -3.45 -0.53 2.13
N LEU A 85 -4.62 -0.72 1.50
CA LEU A 85 -4.69 -1.23 0.12
C LEU A 85 -3.98 -0.29 -0.86
N LEU A 86 -4.17 1.01 -0.69
CA LEU A 86 -3.48 2.01 -1.51
C LEU A 86 -1.95 1.99 -1.27
N LEU A 87 -1.52 1.78 -0.03
CA LEU A 87 -0.09 1.68 0.30
C LEU A 87 0.53 0.38 -0.22
N PHE A 88 -0.18 -0.75 -0.20
CA PHE A 88 0.28 -1.98 -0.86
C PHE A 88 0.48 -1.76 -2.37
N LEU A 89 -0.46 -1.06 -3.01
CA LEU A 89 -0.30 -0.64 -4.40
C LEU A 89 0.92 0.26 -4.57
N GLY A 90 1.13 1.24 -3.68
CA GLY A 90 2.31 2.12 -3.72
C GLY A 90 3.64 1.39 -3.55
N VAL A 91 3.68 0.38 -2.66
CA VAL A 91 4.83 -0.52 -2.51
C VAL A 91 5.05 -1.31 -3.80
N SER A 92 3.99 -1.81 -4.43
CA SER A 92 4.12 -2.56 -5.69
C SER A 92 4.66 -1.69 -6.83
N VAL A 93 4.11 -0.50 -7.04
CA VAL A 93 4.59 0.46 -8.06
C VAL A 93 6.05 0.84 -7.83
N SER A 94 6.50 0.87 -6.57
CA SER A 94 7.91 1.13 -6.26
C SER A 94 8.85 0.01 -6.73
N MET A 95 8.33 -1.22 -6.90
CA MET A 95 9.11 -2.36 -7.41
C MET A 95 9.37 -2.28 -8.91
N ASP A 96 8.55 -1.55 -9.67
CA ASP A 96 8.70 -1.40 -11.14
C ASP A 96 10.08 -0.87 -11.50
N ASP A 97 10.58 0.14 -10.77
CA ASP A 97 11.92 0.68 -11.00
C ASP A 97 13.03 -0.24 -10.47
N LEU A 98 12.74 -1.12 -9.51
CA LEU A 98 13.70 -2.16 -9.10
C LEU A 98 13.82 -3.24 -10.16
N PHE A 99 12.71 -3.63 -10.81
CA PHE A 99 12.72 -4.67 -11.82
C PHE A 99 13.59 -4.33 -13.03
N SER A 100 13.80 -3.06 -13.35
CA SER A 100 14.72 -2.66 -14.43
C SER A 100 16.21 -2.75 -14.05
N ARG A 101 16.53 -2.93 -12.76
CA ARG A 101 17.91 -2.88 -12.22
C ARG A 101 18.41 -4.20 -11.61
N ILE A 102 17.56 -5.22 -11.53
CA ILE A 102 17.85 -6.50 -10.85
C ILE A 102 17.74 -7.68 -11.81
N THR A 103 18.30 -8.83 -11.42
CA THR A 103 18.21 -10.05 -12.22
C THR A 103 16.81 -10.69 -12.14
N PRO A 104 16.42 -11.52 -13.12
CA PRO A 104 15.11 -12.20 -13.12
C PRO A 104 14.81 -13.00 -11.85
N ASP A 105 15.81 -13.71 -11.31
CA ASP A 105 15.67 -14.47 -10.07
C ASP A 105 15.37 -13.57 -8.87
N GLN A 106 16.07 -12.43 -8.77
CA GLN A 106 15.85 -11.44 -7.72
C GLN A 106 14.49 -10.77 -7.87
N GLY A 107 14.04 -10.50 -9.10
CA GLY A 107 12.72 -9.97 -9.40
C GLY A 107 11.60 -10.92 -8.96
N MET A 108 11.74 -12.22 -9.22
CA MET A 108 10.78 -13.21 -8.74
C MET A 108 10.75 -13.27 -7.21
N MET A 109 11.90 -13.24 -6.53
CA MET A 109 11.96 -13.20 -5.07
C MET A 109 11.29 -11.93 -4.51
N LEU A 110 11.50 -10.78 -5.15
CA LEU A 110 10.91 -9.51 -4.76
C LEU A 110 9.39 -9.50 -4.94
N MET A 111 8.89 -10.04 -6.06
CA MET A 111 7.46 -10.21 -6.32
C MET A 111 6.81 -11.10 -5.25
N ILE A 112 7.37 -12.29 -5.00
CA ILE A 112 6.86 -13.21 -3.99
C ILE A 112 6.92 -12.56 -2.60
N GLY A 113 8.03 -11.89 -2.29
CA GLY A 113 8.22 -11.19 -1.02
C GLY A 113 7.19 -10.08 -0.80
N GLY A 114 6.92 -9.26 -1.81
CA GLY A 114 5.89 -8.22 -1.78
C GLY A 114 4.48 -8.77 -1.58
N PHE A 115 4.15 -9.81 -2.34
CA PHE A 115 2.87 -10.51 -2.19
C PHE A 115 2.72 -11.09 -0.77
N LEU A 116 3.70 -11.85 -0.29
CA LEU A 116 3.67 -12.44 1.05
C LEU A 116 3.58 -11.36 2.14
N PHE A 117 4.33 -10.27 2.00
CA PHE A 117 4.25 -9.13 2.91
C PHE A 117 2.83 -8.59 2.99
N SER A 118 2.22 -8.24 1.85
CA SER A 118 0.86 -7.68 1.83
C SER A 118 -0.19 -8.67 2.35
N ALA A 119 -0.08 -9.95 1.99
CA ALA A 119 -0.99 -11.01 2.43
C ALA A 119 -0.89 -11.25 3.95
N LEU A 120 0.33 -11.34 4.48
CA LEU A 120 0.58 -11.53 5.92
C LEU A 120 0.09 -10.34 6.74
N VAL A 121 0.38 -9.11 6.30
CA VAL A 121 -0.11 -7.90 6.97
C VAL A 121 -1.64 -7.86 6.94
N SER A 122 -2.25 -8.18 5.80
CA SER A 122 -3.71 -8.23 5.67
C SER A 122 -4.35 -9.26 6.61
N GLU A 123 -3.82 -10.48 6.67
CA GLU A 123 -4.31 -11.53 7.56
C GLU A 123 -4.07 -11.17 9.04
N ALA A 124 -2.94 -10.56 9.37
CA ALA A 124 -2.65 -10.07 10.71
C ALA A 124 -3.65 -9.00 11.15
N ILE A 125 -4.07 -8.11 10.23
CA ILE A 125 -5.11 -7.11 10.51
C ILE A 125 -6.48 -7.77 10.68
N LEU A 126 -6.88 -8.68 9.79
CA LEU A 126 -8.17 -9.39 9.92
C LEU A 126 -8.24 -10.17 11.24
N TRP A 127 -7.16 -10.86 11.60
CA TRP A 127 -7.05 -11.57 12.87
C TRP A 127 -7.03 -10.61 14.07
N GLY A 128 -6.26 -9.53 13.99
CA GLY A 128 -6.16 -8.49 15.01
C GLY A 128 -7.50 -7.80 15.26
N THR A 129 -8.22 -7.43 14.21
CA THR A 129 -9.54 -6.79 14.31
C THR A 129 -10.67 -7.77 14.68
N GLY A 130 -10.42 -9.07 14.62
CA GLY A 130 -11.41 -10.12 14.88
C GLY A 130 -12.41 -10.31 13.73
N ILE A 131 -12.13 -9.74 12.56
CA ILE A 131 -12.99 -9.84 11.38
C ILE A 131 -12.80 -11.22 10.74
N ARG A 132 -13.85 -12.04 10.80
CA ARG A 132 -13.88 -13.36 10.15
C ARG A 132 -14.52 -13.25 8.77
N LEU A 133 -13.71 -12.93 7.76
CA LEU A 133 -14.14 -13.06 6.36
C LEU A 133 -14.19 -14.55 5.98
N GLY A 134 -15.29 -14.97 5.36
CA GLY A 134 -15.40 -16.32 4.78
C GLY A 134 -14.46 -16.50 3.59
N ALA A 135 -14.15 -17.76 3.24
CA ALA A 135 -13.23 -18.10 2.15
C ALA A 135 -13.61 -17.45 0.80
N ARG A 136 -14.92 -17.29 0.55
CA ARG A 136 -15.46 -16.65 -0.66
C ARG A 136 -15.03 -15.19 -0.84
N TYR A 137 -14.72 -14.48 0.24
CA TYR A 137 -14.20 -13.10 0.19
C TYR A 137 -12.68 -13.06 0.28
N ARG A 138 -12.07 -13.99 1.02
CA ARG A 138 -10.60 -14.06 1.16
C ARG A 138 -9.90 -14.42 -0.13
N ILE A 139 -10.43 -15.36 -0.92
CA ILE A 139 -9.80 -15.80 -2.16
C ILE A 139 -9.70 -14.64 -3.17
N PRO A 140 -10.80 -13.94 -3.54
CA PRO A 140 -10.72 -12.80 -4.45
C PRO A 140 -9.81 -11.68 -3.93
N TYR A 141 -9.81 -11.45 -2.62
CA TYR A 141 -8.95 -10.46 -1.98
C TYR A 141 -7.46 -10.77 -2.17
N HIS A 142 -7.04 -12.00 -1.89
CA HIS A 142 -5.65 -12.41 -2.08
C HIS A 142 -5.26 -12.48 -3.55
N LEU A 143 -6.18 -12.87 -4.44
CA LEU A 143 -5.95 -12.79 -5.89
C LEU A 143 -5.77 -11.35 -6.37
N PHE A 144 -6.53 -10.40 -5.80
CA PHE A 144 -6.37 -8.98 -6.10
C PHE A 144 -5.02 -8.44 -5.63
N LEU A 145 -4.56 -8.84 -4.43
CA LEU A 145 -3.20 -8.53 -3.97
C LEU A 145 -2.14 -9.19 -4.86
N ALA A 146 -2.34 -10.43 -5.28
CA ALA A 146 -1.43 -11.11 -6.19
C ALA A 146 -1.31 -10.36 -7.52
N LEU A 147 -2.40 -9.82 -8.06
CA LEU A 147 -2.39 -9.00 -9.26
C LEU A 147 -1.50 -7.76 -9.12
N PHE A 148 -1.48 -7.11 -7.96
CA PHE A 148 -0.63 -5.94 -7.75
C PHE A 148 0.84 -6.23 -7.99
N TYR A 149 1.34 -7.39 -7.58
CA TYR A 149 2.76 -7.74 -7.69
C TYR A 149 3.05 -8.55 -8.97
N PHE A 150 2.13 -9.41 -9.39
CA PHE A 150 2.31 -10.24 -10.58
C PHE A 150 2.27 -9.42 -11.87
N ALA A 151 1.36 -8.44 -11.98
CA ALA A 151 1.25 -7.62 -13.17
C ALA A 151 2.55 -6.87 -13.54
N PRO A 152 3.20 -6.12 -12.62
CA PRO A 152 4.44 -5.43 -12.95
C PRO A 152 5.60 -6.39 -13.24
N TRP A 153 5.68 -7.53 -12.55
CA TRP A 153 6.67 -8.56 -12.85
C TRP A 153 6.49 -9.13 -14.27
N TRP A 154 5.26 -9.50 -14.64
CA TRP A 154 4.93 -10.08 -15.94
C TRP A 154 5.12 -9.08 -17.09
N CYS A 155 4.78 -7.81 -16.86
CA CYS A 155 4.90 -6.76 -17.86
C CYS A 155 6.33 -6.22 -18.01
N SER A 156 7.24 -6.54 -17.10
CA SER A 156 8.62 -6.06 -17.16
C SER A 156 9.40 -6.74 -18.30
N PRO A 157 9.88 -5.98 -19.30
CA PRO A 157 10.66 -6.53 -20.42
C PRO A 157 11.96 -7.17 -19.98
N GLU A 158 12.58 -6.64 -18.93
CA GLU A 158 13.86 -7.11 -18.38
C GLU A 158 13.71 -8.48 -17.67
N MET A 159 12.51 -8.76 -17.13
CA MET A 159 12.19 -10.04 -16.47
C MET A 159 11.80 -11.11 -17.49
N HIS A 160 11.18 -10.70 -18.59
CA HIS A 160 10.71 -11.57 -19.67
C HIS A 160 11.20 -11.05 -21.02
N PRO A 161 12.48 -11.23 -21.36
CA PRO A 161 13.04 -10.76 -22.62
C PRO A 161 12.32 -11.46 -23.78
N ARG A 162 11.54 -10.68 -24.54
CA ARG A 162 10.81 -11.20 -25.70
C ARG A 162 11.73 -11.21 -26.92
N PRO A 163 11.74 -12.28 -27.73
CA PRO A 163 12.53 -12.33 -28.94
C PRO A 163 12.11 -11.22 -29.92
N ALA A 164 13.08 -10.62 -30.61
CA ALA A 164 12.85 -9.46 -31.49
C ALA A 164 11.74 -9.68 -32.55
N ALA A 165 11.54 -10.92 -32.99
CA ALA A 165 10.47 -11.29 -33.93
C ALA A 165 9.04 -11.06 -33.38
N GLU A 166 8.84 -11.07 -32.05
CA GLU A 166 7.55 -10.75 -31.43
C GLU A 166 7.31 -9.25 -31.28
N LEU A 167 8.38 -8.44 -31.29
CA LEU A 167 8.31 -6.97 -31.17
C LEU A 167 8.07 -6.27 -32.51
N GLU A 168 8.48 -6.87 -33.63
CA GLU A 168 8.31 -6.31 -34.99
C GLU A 168 6.85 -6.06 -35.40
N TRP A 169 5.87 -6.75 -34.79
CA TRP A 169 4.45 -6.58 -35.09
C TRP A 169 3.72 -5.55 -34.20
N THR A 170 4.45 -4.83 -33.35
CA THR A 170 3.89 -3.85 -32.40
C THR A 170 4.28 -2.39 -32.66
N LEU A 171 4.95 -2.10 -33.78
CA LEU A 171 5.24 -0.74 -34.28
C LEU A 171 4.25 -0.30 -35.36
#